data_AF-A0A0L1J4P2-F1
#
_entry.id   AF-A0A0L1J4P2-F1
#
_cell.length_a   1.000
_cell.length_b   1.000
_cell.length_c   1.000
_cell.angle_alpha   90.00
_cell.angle_beta   90.00
_cell.angle_gamma   90.00
#
_symmetry.space_group_name_H-M   'P 1'
#
loop_
_entity.id
_entity.type
_entity.pdbx_description
1 polymer ?
#
loop_
_entity_poly.entity_id
_entity_poly.type
_entity_poly.pdbx_seq_one_letter_code
_entity_poly.pdbx_strand_id
1 'polypeptide(L)'
;MPTQVGEMVLERRTHYRRALRTIMQTICRLETENIDQHDAEKAGIQQRSMSLESSFDKPYFFIPYQDEYHPTEREYSTYVPDVEDRLNCEGFHLYMDSCISQVYPEDDNRPFGVGYKAWPDLNLGELAEYSKYYWTASFTGFALPTHEPLPHMKCLIHSEATGDNRLLRGELIAIVKIMTARLNTKSLRPHTVAPVLLYSIMGPQQIRVLEAYFDGKNLIIRKTKLYDMKQEDMETGFLREIEYKENVGSLNQRYNKTKLKKEGKEYNSCIEYLDSDVAAATAQLISFEEQMQKDRKVIRGSEEDQMKWFWVPFWGWNNSIQMSKKTEEATKTFEATRKKLIGRGGKTMQVTRLISILRPLCFQFDDLIGKMGTAITALNETVRLFDSQASNYSSIIISLERMKLGVDSRDFDLRDMNIESGIHRAVESFTKVKKLAEEFQKTALLTIQGGDGDKL
;
A
#
# COMPACT_ATOMS: atom_id res chain seq x y z
N MET A 1 28.59 9.64 -12.49
CA MET A 1 27.90 10.88 -12.89
C MET A 1 26.44 10.55 -13.23
N PRO A 2 25.44 11.44 -13.03
CA PRO A 2 24.17 11.33 -13.73
C PRO A 2 24.42 11.46 -15.25
N THR A 3 23.66 10.75 -16.09
CA THR A 3 23.70 10.93 -17.54
C THR A 3 22.91 12.19 -17.91
N GLN A 4 23.33 12.91 -18.96
CA GLN A 4 22.66 14.13 -19.45
C GLN A 4 21.14 13.94 -19.64
N VAL A 5 20.72 12.75 -20.07
CA VAL A 5 19.29 12.36 -20.20
C VAL A 5 18.57 12.32 -18.85
N GLY A 6 19.21 11.79 -17.80
CA GLY A 6 18.63 11.72 -16.47
C GLY A 6 18.46 13.09 -15.81
N GLU A 7 19.37 14.03 -16.09
CA GLU A 7 19.27 15.43 -15.64
C GLU A 7 18.09 16.14 -16.32
N MET A 8 17.94 15.99 -17.64
CA MET A 8 16.81 16.59 -18.38
C MET A 8 15.44 16.08 -17.90
N VAL A 9 15.31 14.78 -17.59
CA VAL A 9 14.07 14.21 -17.05
C VAL A 9 13.76 14.79 -15.66
N LEU A 10 14.78 14.94 -14.81
CA LEU A 10 14.61 15.50 -13.47
C LEU A 10 14.21 16.98 -13.50
N GLU A 11 14.81 17.76 -14.40
CA GLU A 11 14.45 19.17 -14.63
C GLU A 11 12.99 19.29 -15.09
N ARG A 12 12.59 18.48 -16.07
CA ARG A 12 11.20 18.46 -16.57
C ARG A 12 10.20 18.12 -15.47
N ARG A 13 10.46 17.08 -14.68
CA ARG A 13 9.61 16.72 -13.52
C ARG A 13 9.56 17.85 -12.49
N THR A 14 10.65 18.59 -12.32
CA THR A 14 10.70 19.73 -11.39
C THR A 14 9.85 20.89 -11.90
N HIS A 15 9.92 21.20 -13.20
CA HIS A 15 9.04 22.15 -13.86
C HIS A 15 7.56 21.76 -13.70
N TYR A 16 7.21 20.50 -13.97
CA TYR A 16 5.82 20.02 -13.92
C TYR A 16 5.24 20.14 -12.51
N ARG A 17 6.01 19.74 -11.49
CA ARG A 17 5.60 19.90 -10.08
C ARG A 17 5.38 21.36 -9.70
N ARG A 18 6.19 22.28 -10.22
CA ARG A 18 6.03 23.72 -9.96
C ARG A 18 4.75 24.25 -10.62
N ALA A 19 4.50 23.87 -11.87
CA ALA A 19 3.28 24.23 -12.58
C ALA A 19 2.04 23.70 -11.83
N LEU A 20 1.99 22.40 -11.54
CA LEU A 20 0.90 21.76 -10.79
C LEU A 20 0.63 22.43 -9.43
N ARG A 21 1.66 22.84 -8.68
CA ARG A 21 1.49 23.62 -7.45
C ARG A 21 0.84 25.00 -7.69
N THR A 22 1.17 25.64 -8.80
CA THR A 22 0.57 26.94 -9.17
C THR A 22 -0.90 26.77 -9.53
N ILE A 23 -1.24 25.71 -10.27
CA ILE A 23 -2.63 25.34 -10.58
C ILE A 23 -3.41 25.10 -9.27
N MET A 24 -2.85 24.26 -8.37
CA MET A 24 -3.45 23.99 -7.05
C MET A 24 -3.75 25.28 -6.27
N GLN A 25 -2.76 26.17 -6.15
CA GLN A 25 -2.94 27.44 -5.43
C GLN A 25 -4.03 28.32 -6.06
N THR A 26 -4.13 28.31 -7.39
CA THR A 26 -5.15 29.07 -8.11
C THR A 26 -6.53 28.51 -7.85
N ILE A 27 -6.73 27.20 -7.97
CA ILE A 27 -8.00 26.52 -7.66
C ILE A 27 -8.40 26.78 -6.21
N CYS A 28 -7.45 26.64 -5.27
CA CYS A 28 -7.73 26.83 -3.85
C CYS A 28 -8.28 28.22 -3.54
N ARG A 29 -7.79 29.26 -4.23
CA ARG A 29 -8.18 30.67 -4.07
C ARG A 29 -9.53 31.05 -4.67
N LEU A 30 -10.10 30.25 -5.57
CA LEU A 30 -11.39 30.57 -6.18
C LEU A 30 -12.55 30.45 -5.18
N GLU A 31 -12.34 29.70 -4.09
CA GLU A 31 -13.30 29.52 -2.99
C GLU A 31 -14.74 29.12 -3.42
N THR A 32 -14.84 28.41 -4.55
CA THR A 32 -16.08 27.85 -5.11
C THR A 32 -15.92 26.35 -5.32
N GLU A 33 -17.06 25.64 -5.27
CA GLU A 33 -17.14 24.20 -5.47
C GLU A 33 -17.13 23.84 -6.96
N ASN A 34 -17.96 24.50 -7.77
CA ASN A 34 -17.97 24.35 -9.22
C ASN A 34 -17.03 25.39 -9.85
N ILE A 35 -16.06 24.90 -10.64
CA ILE A 35 -15.07 25.72 -11.34
C ILE A 35 -15.57 26.00 -12.76
N ASP A 36 -15.87 27.26 -13.04
CA ASP A 36 -16.25 27.70 -14.38
C ASP A 36 -15.10 27.53 -15.38
N GLN A 37 -15.45 27.35 -16.65
CA GLN A 37 -14.47 27.08 -17.71
C GLN A 37 -13.42 28.19 -17.81
N HIS A 38 -13.85 29.46 -17.72
CA HIS A 38 -12.93 30.60 -17.75
C HIS A 38 -11.91 30.57 -16.62
N ASP A 39 -12.32 30.22 -15.40
CA ASP A 39 -11.43 30.15 -14.25
C ASP A 39 -10.49 28.94 -14.32
N ALA A 40 -10.98 27.81 -14.84
CA ALA A 40 -10.15 26.65 -15.15
C ALA A 40 -9.05 27.02 -16.18
N GLU A 41 -9.41 27.69 -17.28
CA GLU A 41 -8.46 28.12 -18.31
C GLU A 41 -7.42 29.11 -17.75
N LYS A 42 -7.86 30.07 -16.94
CA LYS A 42 -6.97 31.02 -16.24
C LYS A 42 -6.01 30.32 -15.28
N ALA A 43 -6.43 29.20 -14.68
CA ALA A 43 -5.58 28.36 -13.85
C ALA A 43 -4.63 27.46 -14.66
N GLY A 44 -4.68 27.46 -16.01
CA GLY A 44 -3.86 26.59 -16.86
C GLY A 44 -4.44 25.19 -17.05
N ILE A 45 -5.76 25.04 -16.93
CA ILE A 45 -6.50 23.79 -17.09
C ILE A 45 -7.25 23.83 -18.42
N GLN A 46 -7.04 22.83 -19.28
CA GLN A 46 -7.75 22.69 -20.54
C GLN A 46 -8.73 21.54 -20.46
N GLN A 47 -10.01 21.83 -20.63
CA GLN A 47 -11.08 20.84 -20.65
C GLN A 47 -11.30 20.32 -22.07
N ARG A 48 -11.60 19.02 -22.20
CA ARG A 48 -11.94 18.35 -23.47
C ARG A 48 -13.03 17.31 -23.23
N SER A 49 -13.77 16.96 -24.26
CA SER A 49 -14.69 15.81 -24.22
C SER A 49 -13.92 14.49 -24.22
N MET A 50 -14.62 13.46 -23.76
CA MET A 50 -14.23 12.06 -23.83
C MET A 50 -15.52 11.23 -23.93
N SER A 51 -15.44 10.07 -24.56
CA SER A 51 -16.54 9.10 -24.58
C SER A 51 -16.00 7.72 -24.24
N LEU A 52 -16.74 6.97 -23.43
CA LEU A 52 -16.42 5.56 -23.13
C LEU A 52 -17.03 4.62 -24.18
N GLU A 53 -18.14 5.06 -24.80
CA GLU A 53 -18.94 4.31 -25.78
C GLU A 53 -18.36 4.45 -27.22
N SER A 54 -17.72 5.57 -27.53
CA SER A 54 -17.20 5.87 -28.87
C SER A 54 -15.78 5.36 -29.08
N SER A 55 -15.54 4.74 -30.23
CA SER A 55 -14.20 4.32 -30.65
C SER A 55 -13.23 5.47 -30.97
N PHE A 56 -13.75 6.68 -31.26
CA PHE A 56 -12.96 7.82 -31.72
C PHE A 56 -12.46 8.74 -30.60
N ASP A 57 -13.16 8.83 -29.46
CA ASP A 57 -12.85 9.75 -28.35
C ASP A 57 -12.62 9.03 -27.02
N LYS A 58 -12.05 7.82 -27.07
CA LYS A 58 -11.71 6.99 -25.92
C LYS A 58 -10.56 7.57 -25.07
N PRO A 59 -10.40 7.13 -23.81
CA PRO A 59 -9.22 7.48 -23.00
C PRO A 59 -7.90 7.15 -23.73
N TYR A 60 -6.90 8.00 -23.56
CA TYR A 60 -5.59 7.87 -24.21
C TYR A 60 -4.64 6.95 -23.45
N PHE A 61 -4.64 7.03 -22.12
CA PHE A 61 -3.72 6.33 -21.23
C PHE A 61 -4.33 5.05 -20.64
N PHE A 62 -5.66 4.93 -20.73
CA PHE A 62 -6.43 3.81 -20.20
C PHE A 62 -7.16 3.09 -21.35
N ILE A 63 -7.28 1.77 -21.27
CA ILE A 63 -8.05 0.91 -22.19
C ILE A 63 -9.12 0.16 -21.41
N PRO A 64 -10.28 -0.19 -21.97
CA PRO A 64 -11.29 -0.98 -21.25
C PRO A 64 -10.71 -2.31 -20.75
N TYR A 65 -11.20 -2.78 -19.62
CA TYR A 65 -10.99 -4.11 -19.08
C TYR A 65 -11.67 -5.11 -20.02
N GLN A 66 -10.93 -6.14 -20.44
CA GLN A 66 -11.37 -7.05 -21.48
C GLN A 66 -11.77 -8.43 -20.95
N ASP A 67 -11.51 -8.73 -19.68
CA ASP A 67 -11.88 -10.02 -19.09
C ASP A 67 -13.32 -9.97 -18.55
N GLU A 68 -13.83 -11.13 -18.15
CA GLU A 68 -15.19 -11.25 -17.62
C GLU A 68 -15.30 -10.49 -16.30
N TYR A 69 -16.24 -9.54 -16.25
CA TYR A 69 -16.55 -8.77 -15.06
C TYR A 69 -17.43 -9.63 -14.14
N HIS A 70 -16.97 -9.87 -12.92
CA HIS A 70 -17.77 -10.52 -11.88
C HIS A 70 -18.49 -9.43 -11.06
N PRO A 71 -19.83 -9.37 -11.13
CA PRO A 71 -20.58 -8.40 -10.35
C PRO A 71 -20.30 -8.54 -8.87
N THR A 72 -20.25 -7.42 -8.16
CA THR A 72 -20.17 -7.43 -6.69
C THR A 72 -21.43 -8.06 -6.10
N GLU A 73 -21.30 -8.77 -4.98
CA GLU A 73 -22.47 -9.24 -4.20
C GLU A 73 -23.27 -8.09 -3.58
N ARG A 74 -22.71 -6.87 -3.57
CA ARG A 74 -23.39 -5.68 -3.05
C ARG A 74 -24.54 -5.28 -3.98
N GLU A 75 -25.72 -5.15 -3.40
CA GLU A 75 -26.90 -4.65 -4.12
C GLU A 75 -26.72 -3.19 -4.57
N TYR A 76 -27.26 -2.88 -5.75
CA TYR A 76 -27.29 -1.53 -6.28
C TYR A 76 -28.14 -0.62 -5.39
N SER A 77 -27.57 0.50 -4.94
CA SER A 77 -28.31 1.47 -4.15
C SER A 77 -29.22 2.29 -5.06
N THR A 78 -30.51 1.99 -5.08
CA THR A 78 -31.49 2.75 -5.87
C THR A 78 -31.75 4.11 -5.21
N TYR A 79 -31.86 5.16 -6.02
CA TYR A 79 -32.15 6.50 -5.54
C TYR A 79 -33.49 6.58 -4.83
N VAL A 80 -33.50 7.18 -3.63
CA VAL A 80 -34.72 7.45 -2.86
C VAL A 80 -34.98 8.96 -2.85
N PRO A 81 -36.05 9.46 -3.52
CA PRO A 81 -36.30 10.90 -3.66
C PRO A 81 -36.49 11.67 -2.34
N ASP A 82 -36.99 11.01 -1.31
CA ASP A 82 -37.27 11.64 0.00
C ASP A 82 -36.07 11.57 0.96
N VAL A 83 -34.96 11.00 0.52
CA VAL A 83 -33.71 10.88 1.27
C VAL A 83 -32.74 11.96 0.82
N GLU A 84 -31.96 12.50 1.76
CA GLU A 84 -30.93 13.50 1.45
C GLU A 84 -29.97 12.99 0.35
N ASP A 85 -29.67 13.85 -0.63
CA ASP A 85 -28.78 13.51 -1.76
C ASP A 85 -27.42 12.97 -1.30
N ARG A 86 -26.93 13.43 -0.15
CA ARG A 86 -25.73 12.92 0.53
C ARG A 86 -25.81 11.42 0.80
N LEU A 87 -26.93 10.93 1.33
CA LEU A 87 -27.14 9.51 1.65
C LEU A 87 -27.31 8.68 0.38
N ASN A 88 -28.00 9.22 -0.64
CA ASN A 88 -28.10 8.57 -1.95
C ASN A 88 -26.72 8.45 -2.63
N CYS A 89 -25.92 9.52 -2.57
CA CYS A 89 -24.54 9.53 -3.05
C CYS A 89 -23.65 8.53 -2.30
N GLU A 90 -23.77 8.47 -0.97
CA GLU A 90 -22.99 7.55 -0.14
C GLU A 90 -23.35 6.08 -0.44
N GLY A 91 -24.64 5.76 -0.58
CA GLY A 91 -25.09 4.43 -0.97
C GLY A 91 -24.55 3.99 -2.33
N PHE A 92 -24.65 4.86 -3.35
CA PHE A 92 -24.09 4.61 -4.67
C PHE A 92 -22.56 4.57 -4.68
N HIS A 93 -21.92 5.40 -3.86
CA HIS A 93 -20.48 5.40 -3.67
C HIS A 93 -19.98 4.07 -3.11
N LEU A 94 -20.65 3.51 -2.11
CA LEU A 94 -20.29 2.19 -1.55
C LEU A 94 -20.45 1.06 -2.58
N TYR A 95 -21.47 1.15 -3.44
CA TYR A 95 -21.63 0.23 -4.57
C TYR A 95 -20.49 0.36 -5.59
N MET A 96 -20.16 1.58 -6.02
CA MET A 96 -19.06 1.81 -6.94
C MET A 96 -17.71 1.44 -6.34
N ASP A 97 -17.51 1.70 -5.06
CA ASP A 97 -16.32 1.29 -4.33
C ASP A 97 -16.23 -0.24 -4.32
N SER A 98 -17.30 -0.99 -4.04
CA SER A 98 -17.22 -2.46 -4.13
C SER A 98 -16.97 -2.96 -5.55
N CYS A 99 -17.51 -2.32 -6.59
CA CYS A 99 -17.22 -2.65 -7.98
C CYS A 99 -15.74 -2.42 -8.35
N ILE A 100 -15.13 -1.34 -7.86
CA ILE A 100 -13.76 -0.94 -8.18
C ILE A 100 -12.73 -1.59 -7.23
N SER A 101 -13.15 -1.87 -6.00
CA SER A 101 -12.35 -2.37 -4.87
C SER A 101 -12.41 -3.89 -4.70
N GLN A 102 -13.04 -4.68 -5.59
CA GLN A 102 -12.80 -6.14 -5.71
C GLN A 102 -11.29 -6.50 -5.92
N VAL A 103 -10.42 -5.50 -5.93
CA VAL A 103 -8.95 -5.52 -5.92
C VAL A 103 -8.35 -5.58 -4.49
N TYR A 104 -9.14 -5.83 -3.42
CA TYR A 104 -8.59 -6.02 -2.07
C TYR A 104 -7.58 -7.20 -2.03
N PRO A 105 -6.54 -7.13 -1.18
CA PRO A 105 -5.35 -7.97 -1.28
C PRO A 105 -5.54 -9.44 -0.84
N GLU A 106 -6.76 -9.86 -0.52
CA GLU A 106 -7.08 -11.21 -0.06
C GLU A 106 -7.87 -12.03 -1.10
N ASP A 107 -8.34 -11.42 -2.18
CA ASP A 107 -9.03 -12.15 -3.24
C ASP A 107 -8.01 -12.78 -4.20
N ASP A 108 -8.12 -14.07 -4.49
CA ASP A 108 -7.29 -14.76 -5.48
C ASP A 108 -7.74 -14.43 -6.92
N ASN A 109 -8.90 -13.79 -7.09
CA ASN A 109 -9.49 -13.44 -8.39
C ASN A 109 -9.16 -12.02 -8.88
N ARG A 110 -8.09 -11.39 -8.38
CA ARG A 110 -7.81 -9.98 -8.70
C ARG A 110 -7.58 -9.79 -10.20
N PRO A 111 -8.18 -8.75 -10.80
CA PRO A 111 -7.85 -8.36 -12.16
C PRO A 111 -6.34 -8.09 -12.29
N PHE A 112 -5.68 -8.88 -13.15
CA PHE A 112 -4.24 -8.75 -13.37
C PHE A 112 -3.86 -7.32 -13.78
N GLY A 113 -2.89 -6.72 -13.08
CA GLY A 113 -2.34 -5.41 -13.41
C GLY A 113 -2.84 -4.23 -12.57
N VAL A 114 -3.70 -4.42 -11.56
CA VAL A 114 -4.10 -3.35 -10.62
C VAL A 114 -3.59 -3.66 -9.21
N GLY A 115 -2.90 -2.68 -8.63
CA GLY A 115 -2.33 -2.76 -7.29
C GLY A 115 -3.04 -1.79 -6.35
N TYR A 116 -3.26 -2.25 -5.12
CA TYR A 116 -3.68 -1.40 -4.02
C TYR A 116 -2.49 -1.05 -3.12
N LYS A 117 -2.39 0.22 -2.74
CA LYS A 117 -1.47 0.68 -1.69
C LYS A 117 -2.22 1.61 -0.78
N ALA A 118 -2.02 1.48 0.52
CA ALA A 118 -2.60 2.40 1.48
C ALA A 118 -2.14 3.84 1.16
N TRP A 119 -3.03 4.83 1.30
CA TRP A 119 -2.73 6.24 1.00
C TRP A 119 -1.48 6.81 1.69
N PRO A 120 -1.16 6.47 2.96
CA PRO A 120 0.07 6.94 3.60
C PRO A 120 1.31 6.58 2.78
N ASP A 121 1.31 5.41 2.15
CA ASP A 121 2.45 4.92 1.39
C ASP A 121 2.62 5.57 0.01
N LEU A 122 1.59 6.30 -0.44
CA LEU A 122 1.59 7.06 -1.68
C LEU A 122 1.96 8.54 -1.45
N ASN A 123 2.10 8.97 -0.19
CA ASN A 123 2.37 10.37 0.20
C ASN A 123 1.37 11.37 -0.44
N LEU A 124 0.10 10.97 -0.52
CA LEU A 124 -0.97 11.80 -1.10
C LEU A 124 -1.47 12.87 -0.13
N GLY A 125 -1.21 12.68 1.17
CA GLY A 125 -1.85 13.45 2.23
C GLY A 125 -3.34 13.16 2.29
N GLU A 126 -4.10 14.08 2.87
CA GLU A 126 -5.56 14.01 2.90
C GLU A 126 -6.14 14.36 1.53
N LEU A 127 -6.97 13.46 0.98
CA LEU A 127 -7.72 13.66 -0.25
C LEU A 127 -9.20 13.91 0.09
N ALA A 128 -9.46 14.93 0.90
CA ALA A 128 -10.80 15.33 1.30
C ALA A 128 -10.86 16.81 1.70
N GLU A 129 -12.06 17.39 1.67
CA GLU A 129 -12.40 18.66 2.34
C GLU A 129 -13.76 18.49 3.05
N TYR A 130 -13.79 18.52 4.39
CA TYR A 130 -15.01 18.27 5.20
C TYR A 130 -15.69 19.52 5.78
N SER A 131 -15.14 20.71 5.55
CA SER A 131 -15.61 21.93 6.21
C SER A 131 -16.52 22.78 5.33
N LYS A 132 -16.20 22.92 4.03
CA LYS A 132 -16.88 23.85 3.12
C LYS A 132 -17.36 23.23 1.80
N TYR A 133 -16.69 22.20 1.27
CA TYR A 133 -16.94 21.65 -0.07
C TYR A 133 -17.17 20.12 -0.07
N TYR A 134 -17.44 19.55 1.11
CA TYR A 134 -17.78 18.14 1.38
C TYR A 134 -17.50 17.14 0.26
N TRP A 135 -16.23 16.75 0.13
CA TRP A 135 -15.80 15.70 -0.79
C TRP A 135 -14.69 14.86 -0.18
N THR A 136 -14.59 13.61 -0.62
CA THR A 136 -13.50 12.71 -0.23
C THR A 136 -13.20 11.69 -1.31
N ALA A 137 -11.93 11.30 -1.44
CA ALA A 137 -11.54 10.10 -2.18
C ALA A 137 -11.76 8.88 -1.30
N SER A 138 -12.26 7.76 -1.83
CA SER A 138 -12.37 6.49 -1.08
C SER A 138 -11.37 5.44 -1.54
N PHE A 139 -11.02 5.48 -2.83
CA PHE A 139 -10.17 4.49 -3.46
C PHE A 139 -9.07 5.18 -4.27
N THR A 140 -7.88 4.60 -4.20
CA THR A 140 -6.81 4.85 -5.17
C THR A 140 -6.15 3.55 -5.57
N GLY A 141 -6.10 3.29 -6.88
CA GLY A 141 -5.40 2.13 -7.46
C GLY A 141 -4.24 2.59 -8.32
N PHE A 142 -3.21 1.78 -8.42
CA PHE A 142 -2.07 2.04 -9.32
C PHE A 142 -1.81 0.82 -10.22
N ALA A 143 -1.11 1.06 -11.33
CA ALA A 143 -0.61 -0.02 -12.17
C ALA A 143 0.26 -1.01 -11.42
N LEU A 144 -0.06 -2.29 -11.43
CA LEU A 144 0.98 -3.28 -11.19
C LEU A 144 1.83 -3.42 -12.46
N PRO A 145 3.16 -3.34 -12.34
CA PRO A 145 4.05 -3.75 -13.41
C PRO A 145 3.73 -5.18 -13.87
N THR A 146 3.65 -5.41 -15.18
CA THR A 146 4.09 -6.70 -15.73
C THR A 146 5.61 -6.76 -15.80
N HIS A 147 6.26 -5.62 -16.06
CA HIS A 147 7.72 -5.48 -16.10
C HIS A 147 8.27 -4.16 -15.52
N GLU A 148 7.51 -3.05 -15.45
CA GLU A 148 7.93 -1.79 -14.80
C GLU A 148 6.80 -0.98 -14.09
N PRO A 149 7.11 -0.21 -13.02
CA PRO A 149 6.11 0.60 -12.31
C PRO A 149 5.69 1.83 -13.10
N LEU A 150 4.47 1.79 -13.64
CA LEU A 150 3.89 2.92 -14.36
C LEU A 150 3.31 3.98 -13.40
N PRO A 151 3.31 5.26 -13.80
CA PRO A 151 2.83 6.35 -12.97
C PRO A 151 1.30 6.55 -13.05
N HIS A 152 0.57 5.67 -13.73
CA HIS A 152 -0.89 5.71 -13.81
C HIS A 152 -1.52 5.49 -12.44
N MET A 153 -2.63 6.18 -12.23
CA MET A 153 -3.44 6.08 -11.03
C MET A 153 -4.92 6.09 -11.39
N LYS A 154 -5.70 5.28 -10.68
CA LYS A 154 -7.15 5.39 -10.62
C LYS A 154 -7.55 6.00 -9.29
N CYS A 155 -8.64 6.76 -9.26
CA CYS A 155 -9.18 7.32 -8.04
C CYS A 155 -10.71 7.33 -8.10
N LEU A 156 -11.37 6.91 -7.02
CA LEU A 156 -12.80 7.12 -6.81
C LEU A 156 -12.97 8.25 -5.80
N ILE A 157 -13.77 9.26 -6.16
CA ILE A 157 -14.17 10.32 -5.24
C ILE A 157 -15.69 10.39 -5.20
N HIS A 158 -16.22 10.86 -4.07
CA HIS A 158 -17.59 11.33 -3.98
C HIS A 158 -17.61 12.75 -3.40
N SER A 159 -18.60 13.52 -3.83
CA SER A 159 -18.83 14.90 -3.41
C SER A 159 -20.33 15.11 -3.23
N GLU A 160 -20.70 15.91 -2.23
CA GLU A 160 -22.09 16.33 -2.01
C GLU A 160 -22.55 17.42 -2.99
N ALA A 161 -21.66 17.92 -3.85
CA ALA A 161 -21.95 18.91 -4.88
C ALA A 161 -23.01 18.40 -5.86
N THR A 162 -23.88 19.29 -6.33
CA THR A 162 -24.80 18.98 -7.44
C THR A 162 -24.01 18.84 -8.74
N GLY A 163 -24.23 17.72 -9.43
CA GLY A 163 -23.58 17.42 -10.70
C GLY A 163 -24.04 18.33 -11.83
N ASP A 164 -23.07 18.95 -12.50
CA ASP A 164 -23.28 19.70 -13.73
C ASP A 164 -22.10 19.54 -14.70
N ASN A 165 -22.09 20.33 -15.78
CA ASN A 165 -21.04 20.29 -16.78
C ASN A 165 -19.72 20.92 -16.32
N ARG A 166 -19.63 21.59 -15.17
CA ARG A 166 -18.41 22.25 -14.67
C ARG A 166 -17.56 21.26 -13.87
N LEU A 167 -16.27 21.55 -13.76
CA LEU A 167 -15.37 20.72 -12.94
C LEU A 167 -15.57 21.03 -11.46
N LEU A 168 -15.53 20.01 -10.62
CA LEU A 168 -15.57 20.19 -9.18
C LEU A 168 -14.16 20.49 -8.66
N ARG A 169 -14.12 21.32 -7.64
CA ARG A 169 -12.91 21.63 -6.87
C ARG A 169 -12.24 20.35 -6.38
N GLY A 170 -13.00 19.42 -5.81
CA GLY A 170 -12.49 18.16 -5.30
C GLY A 170 -11.79 17.30 -6.35
N GLU A 171 -12.37 17.20 -7.55
CA GLU A 171 -11.76 16.49 -8.69
C GLU A 171 -10.38 17.06 -9.02
N LEU A 172 -10.29 18.38 -9.14
CA LEU A 172 -9.05 19.05 -9.51
C LEU A 172 -7.99 18.95 -8.42
N ILE A 173 -8.37 19.10 -7.15
CA ILE A 173 -7.45 18.96 -6.02
C ILE A 173 -6.91 17.52 -5.97
N ALA A 174 -7.79 16.51 -6.09
CA ALA A 174 -7.39 15.11 -6.08
C ALA A 174 -6.40 14.81 -7.22
N ILE A 175 -6.74 15.18 -8.46
CA ILE A 175 -5.90 14.99 -9.64
C ILE A 175 -4.51 15.61 -9.44
N VAL A 176 -4.45 16.88 -9.03
CA VAL A 176 -3.18 17.59 -8.89
C VAL A 176 -2.32 17.01 -7.75
N LYS A 177 -2.93 16.63 -6.62
CA LYS A 177 -2.22 15.96 -5.51
C LYS A 177 -1.65 14.62 -5.96
N ILE A 178 -2.46 13.80 -6.62
CA ILE A 178 -2.06 12.48 -7.13
C ILE A 178 -0.89 12.64 -8.12
N MET A 179 -1.03 13.47 -9.15
CA MET A 179 0.05 13.70 -10.13
C MET A 179 1.34 14.19 -9.47
N THR A 180 1.24 15.13 -8.54
CA THR A 180 2.40 15.67 -7.83
C THR A 180 3.11 14.59 -7.01
N ALA A 181 2.35 13.73 -6.32
CA ALA A 181 2.91 12.62 -5.57
C ALA A 181 3.64 11.63 -6.47
N ARG A 182 3.04 11.20 -7.60
CA ARG A 182 3.68 10.30 -8.57
C ARG A 182 4.95 10.91 -9.18
N LEU A 183 4.93 12.22 -9.47
CA LEU A 183 6.11 12.96 -9.93
C LEU A 183 7.18 13.17 -8.84
N ASN A 184 6.87 12.91 -7.56
CA ASN A 184 7.84 12.89 -6.46
C ASN A 184 8.40 11.50 -6.16
N THR A 185 7.67 10.43 -6.49
CA THR A 185 8.08 9.05 -6.19
C THR A 185 9.39 8.68 -6.90
N LYS A 186 10.37 8.18 -6.12
CA LYS A 186 11.72 7.87 -6.62
C LYS A 186 11.73 6.75 -7.67
N SER A 187 10.94 5.70 -7.48
CA SER A 187 10.83 4.57 -8.42
C SER A 187 10.21 4.98 -9.77
N LEU A 188 9.47 6.10 -9.82
CA LEU A 188 8.81 6.58 -11.03
C LEU A 188 9.59 7.68 -11.76
N ARG A 189 10.84 7.93 -11.36
CA ARG A 189 11.72 8.96 -11.96
C ARG A 189 11.91 8.84 -13.48
N PRO A 190 11.92 7.64 -14.10
CA PRO A 190 12.03 7.52 -15.55
C PRO A 190 10.86 8.16 -16.31
N HIS A 191 9.69 8.27 -15.68
CA HIS A 191 8.49 8.79 -16.33
C HIS A 191 8.37 10.30 -16.14
N THR A 192 7.78 11.00 -17.11
CA THR A 192 7.53 12.46 -17.01
C THR A 192 6.06 12.83 -17.02
N VAL A 193 5.20 11.88 -17.37
CA VAL A 193 3.74 12.01 -17.38
C VAL A 193 3.18 11.05 -16.34
N ALA A 194 2.24 11.51 -15.51
CA ALA A 194 1.56 10.70 -14.51
C ALA A 194 0.04 10.81 -14.72
N PRO A 195 -0.55 9.98 -15.60
CA PRO A 195 -1.97 10.09 -15.91
C PRO A 195 -2.84 9.63 -14.73
N VAL A 196 -4.00 10.26 -14.58
CA VAL A 196 -4.99 9.94 -13.55
C VAL A 196 -6.33 9.67 -14.21
N LEU A 197 -6.93 8.52 -13.94
CA LEU A 197 -8.33 8.23 -14.23
C LEU A 197 -9.12 8.45 -12.94
N LEU A 198 -10.08 9.37 -12.95
CA LEU A 198 -10.87 9.71 -11.79
C LEU A 198 -12.35 9.44 -12.05
N TYR A 199 -12.97 8.67 -11.17
CA TYR A 199 -14.41 8.45 -11.10
C TYR A 199 -14.97 9.46 -10.10
N SER A 200 -15.78 10.40 -10.57
CA SER A 200 -16.36 11.43 -9.72
C SER A 200 -17.84 11.15 -9.54
N ILE A 201 -18.23 10.78 -8.32
CA ILE A 201 -19.61 10.66 -7.89
C ILE A 201 -20.06 12.00 -7.30
N MET A 202 -21.28 12.42 -7.64
CA MET A 202 -21.86 13.69 -7.25
C MET A 202 -23.38 13.61 -7.09
N GLY A 203 -23.92 14.56 -6.31
CA GLY A 203 -25.35 14.67 -6.02
C GLY A 203 -26.18 14.92 -7.27
N PRO A 204 -27.41 14.37 -7.35
CA PRO A 204 -28.07 13.50 -6.38
C PRO A 204 -27.63 12.02 -6.39
N GLN A 205 -27.34 11.46 -7.57
CA GLN A 205 -26.75 10.13 -7.77
C GLN A 205 -26.24 10.06 -9.20
N GLN A 206 -25.15 10.78 -9.46
CA GLN A 206 -24.58 10.95 -10.78
C GLN A 206 -23.09 10.63 -10.76
N ILE A 207 -22.56 10.21 -11.91
CA ILE A 207 -21.15 9.93 -12.06
C ILE A 207 -20.61 10.43 -13.38
N ARG A 208 -19.34 10.84 -13.38
CA ARG A 208 -18.55 11.00 -14.61
C ARG A 208 -17.14 10.48 -14.43
N VAL A 209 -16.55 10.12 -15.55
CA VAL A 209 -15.15 9.70 -15.64
C VAL A 209 -14.31 10.83 -16.24
N LEU A 210 -13.20 11.13 -15.58
CA LEU A 210 -12.17 12.07 -16.00
C LEU A 210 -10.86 11.35 -16.31
N GLU A 211 -10.28 11.61 -17.47
CA GLU A 211 -8.88 11.29 -17.75
C GLU A 211 -8.06 12.58 -17.70
N ALA A 212 -7.05 12.61 -16.85
CA ALA A 212 -6.21 13.76 -16.62
C ALA A 212 -4.74 13.46 -16.89
N TYR A 213 -4.02 14.41 -17.51
CA TYR A 213 -2.57 14.38 -17.64
C TYR A 213 -2.00 15.80 -17.83
N PHE A 214 -0.75 16.01 -17.44
CA PHE A 214 -0.05 17.28 -17.66
C PHE A 214 0.82 17.16 -18.92
N ASP A 215 0.58 18.01 -19.92
CA ASP A 215 1.31 17.99 -21.19
C ASP A 215 2.64 18.75 -21.17
N GLY A 216 2.94 19.40 -20.04
CA GLY A 216 4.11 20.25 -19.83
C GLY A 216 3.83 21.74 -19.82
N LYS A 217 2.63 22.13 -20.29
CA LYS A 217 2.13 23.50 -20.28
C LYS A 217 0.81 23.60 -19.52
N ASN A 218 -0.17 22.77 -19.85
CA ASN A 218 -1.51 22.79 -19.30
C ASN A 218 -1.84 21.44 -18.63
N LEU A 219 -2.70 21.50 -17.62
CA LEU A 219 -3.39 20.31 -17.12
C LEU A 219 -4.56 19.99 -18.06
N ILE A 220 -4.45 18.89 -18.80
CA ILE A 220 -5.50 18.44 -19.68
C ILE A 220 -6.47 17.57 -18.89
N ILE A 221 -7.74 17.95 -18.88
CA ILE A 221 -8.84 17.17 -18.29
C ILE A 221 -9.80 16.79 -19.41
N ARG A 222 -9.85 15.49 -19.74
CA ARG A 222 -10.83 14.93 -20.66
C ARG A 222 -11.97 14.35 -19.83
N LYS A 223 -13.20 14.77 -20.08
CA LYS A 223 -14.36 14.39 -19.27
C LYS A 223 -15.46 13.78 -20.13
N THR A 224 -16.11 12.78 -19.57
CA THR A 224 -17.32 12.19 -20.13
C THR A 224 -18.55 13.07 -19.88
N LYS A 225 -19.68 12.71 -20.52
CA LYS A 225 -20.99 13.21 -20.09
C LYS A 225 -21.27 12.79 -18.65
N LEU A 226 -22.19 13.50 -18.01
CA LEU A 226 -22.69 13.10 -16.70
C LEU A 226 -23.69 11.96 -16.89
N TYR A 227 -23.46 10.84 -16.22
CA TYR A 227 -24.35 9.69 -16.23
C TYR A 227 -25.29 9.77 -15.03
N ASP A 228 -26.59 9.67 -15.31
CA ASP A 228 -27.61 9.57 -14.26
C ASP A 228 -27.66 8.12 -13.79
N MET A 229 -27.41 7.92 -12.50
CA MET A 229 -27.33 6.61 -11.85
C MET A 229 -28.46 6.47 -10.83
N LYS A 230 -29.57 7.19 -10.96
CA LYS A 230 -30.68 7.05 -10.00
C LYS A 230 -31.37 5.67 -10.05
N GLN A 231 -31.32 5.02 -11.21
CA GLN A 231 -31.86 3.69 -11.41
C GLN A 231 -30.75 2.79 -11.95
N GLU A 232 -30.80 1.52 -11.54
CA GLU A 232 -29.96 0.49 -12.12
C GLU A 232 -30.40 0.27 -13.56
N ASP A 233 -29.69 0.88 -14.50
CA ASP A 233 -29.93 0.63 -15.91
C ASP A 233 -29.29 -0.69 -16.31
N MET A 234 -30.06 -1.79 -16.18
CA MET A 234 -29.64 -3.15 -16.56
C MET A 234 -29.21 -3.27 -18.04
N GLU A 235 -29.54 -2.30 -18.91
CA GLU A 235 -29.14 -2.31 -20.33
C GLU A 235 -27.79 -1.65 -20.60
N THR A 236 -27.27 -0.81 -19.69
CA THR A 236 -26.00 -0.15 -19.97
C THR A 236 -24.84 -1.03 -19.52
N GLY A 237 -24.04 -1.47 -20.50
CA GLY A 237 -22.68 -1.97 -20.31
C GLY A 237 -21.74 -0.94 -19.66
N PHE A 238 -22.25 0.12 -19.04
CA PHE A 238 -21.51 1.19 -18.38
C PHE A 238 -20.59 0.68 -17.26
N LEU A 239 -21.03 -0.30 -16.46
CA LEU A 239 -20.16 -0.94 -15.46
C LEU A 239 -19.04 -1.76 -16.12
N ARG A 240 -19.31 -2.42 -17.26
CA ARG A 240 -18.27 -3.09 -18.08
C ARG A 240 -17.33 -2.09 -18.75
N GLU A 241 -17.84 -0.94 -19.16
CA GLU A 241 -17.08 0.12 -19.81
C GLU A 241 -16.24 0.92 -18.81
N ILE A 242 -16.69 1.11 -17.58
CA ILE A 242 -15.99 1.86 -16.52
C ILE A 242 -14.69 1.19 -16.08
N GLU A 243 -14.65 -0.14 -16.12
CA GLU A 243 -13.46 -0.86 -15.74
C GLU A 243 -12.44 -0.70 -16.87
N TYR A 244 -11.43 0.16 -16.69
CA TYR A 244 -10.36 0.37 -17.66
C TYR A 244 -9.04 -0.23 -17.16
N LYS A 245 -8.37 -1.12 -17.90
CA LYS A 245 -6.94 -1.45 -17.74
C LYS A 245 -6.02 -0.36 -18.32
N GLU A 246 -4.72 -0.49 -18.13
CA GLU A 246 -3.75 0.50 -18.64
C GLU A 246 -3.26 0.18 -20.05
N ASN A 247 -3.08 1.21 -20.89
CA ASN A 247 -2.67 1.01 -22.28
C ASN A 247 -1.14 0.89 -22.43
N VAL A 248 -0.56 -0.22 -22.00
CA VAL A 248 0.90 -0.45 -22.00
C VAL A 248 1.50 -0.47 -23.42
N GLY A 249 0.75 -0.94 -24.42
CA GLY A 249 1.24 -1.16 -25.81
C GLY A 249 1.61 0.12 -26.56
N SER A 250 0.83 1.20 -26.40
CA SER A 250 1.10 2.49 -27.07
C SER A 250 2.27 3.28 -26.44
N LEU A 251 2.59 3.00 -25.17
CA LEU A 251 3.64 3.69 -24.41
C LEU A 251 5.05 3.19 -24.76
N ASN A 252 5.22 1.87 -24.94
CA ASN A 252 6.52 1.30 -25.35
C ASN A 252 7.04 1.90 -26.67
N GLN A 253 6.13 2.26 -27.59
CA GLN A 253 6.51 2.89 -28.86
C GLN A 253 6.98 4.36 -28.72
N ARG A 254 6.57 5.05 -27.64
CA ARG A 254 6.89 6.47 -27.40
C ARG A 254 8.11 6.66 -26.50
N TYR A 255 8.39 5.72 -25.59
CA TYR A 255 9.55 5.76 -24.68
C TYR A 255 10.84 5.15 -25.28
N ASN A 256 10.74 4.22 -26.25
CA ASN A 256 11.90 3.45 -26.76
C ASN A 256 12.59 4.01 -28.02
N LYS A 257 12.41 5.28 -28.40
CA LYS A 257 12.98 5.79 -29.67
C LYS A 257 14.47 6.15 -29.66
N THR A 258 15.19 5.95 -28.56
CA THR A 258 16.62 6.33 -28.49
C THR A 258 17.49 5.11 -28.20
N LYS A 259 18.18 4.59 -29.22
CA LYS A 259 19.20 3.55 -29.04
C LYS A 259 20.37 4.10 -28.25
N LEU A 260 20.81 3.39 -27.22
CA LEU A 260 21.93 3.77 -26.36
C LEU A 260 23.15 2.90 -26.66
N LYS A 261 24.36 3.45 -26.59
CA LYS A 261 25.62 2.71 -26.81
C LYS A 261 26.47 2.73 -25.55
N LYS A 262 26.97 1.56 -25.14
CA LYS A 262 27.98 1.39 -24.08
C LYS A 262 29.01 0.37 -24.53
N GLU A 263 30.29 0.71 -24.48
CA GLU A 263 31.40 -0.25 -24.69
C GLU A 263 31.26 -1.11 -25.97
N GLY A 264 30.73 -0.52 -27.05
CA GLY A 264 30.52 -1.22 -28.32
C GLY A 264 29.24 -2.06 -28.42
N LYS A 265 28.46 -2.20 -27.34
CA LYS A 265 27.11 -2.80 -27.38
C LYS A 265 26.03 -1.73 -27.55
N GLU A 266 25.12 -1.98 -28.49
CA GLU A 266 23.88 -1.22 -28.66
C GLU A 266 22.79 -1.80 -27.77
N TYR A 267 22.07 -0.92 -27.08
CA TYR A 267 20.93 -1.23 -26.23
C TYR A 267 19.70 -0.57 -26.83
N ASN A 268 18.62 -1.33 -26.97
CA ASN A 268 17.40 -0.89 -27.63
C ASN A 268 16.54 0.01 -26.71
N SER A 269 16.83 0.04 -25.41
CA SER A 269 16.17 0.90 -24.44
C SER A 269 17.11 1.33 -23.31
N CYS A 270 16.71 2.38 -22.59
CA CYS A 270 17.38 2.81 -21.35
C CYS A 270 17.32 1.73 -20.26
N ILE A 271 16.34 0.83 -20.36
CA ILE A 271 16.09 -0.24 -19.42
C ILE A 271 17.09 -1.37 -19.62
N GLU A 272 17.29 -1.85 -20.86
CA GLU A 272 18.33 -2.85 -21.15
C GLU A 272 19.73 -2.37 -20.75
N TYR A 273 19.99 -1.06 -20.90
CA TYR A 273 21.23 -0.44 -20.46
C TYR A 273 21.37 -0.45 -18.92
N LEU A 274 20.32 -0.08 -18.20
CA LEU A 274 20.32 -0.03 -16.74
C LEU A 274 20.32 -1.43 -16.12
N ASP A 275 19.57 -2.37 -16.69
CA ASP A 275 19.54 -3.77 -16.26
C ASP A 275 20.89 -4.45 -16.45
N SER A 276 21.63 -4.14 -17.52
CA SER A 276 23.01 -4.60 -17.70
C SER A 276 23.93 -4.06 -16.60
N ASP A 277 23.76 -2.80 -16.19
CA ASP A 277 24.59 -2.17 -15.15
C ASP A 277 24.21 -2.64 -13.74
N VAL A 278 22.92 -2.84 -13.49
CA VAL A 278 22.40 -3.40 -12.24
C VAL A 278 22.78 -4.87 -12.13
N ALA A 279 22.67 -5.67 -13.19
CA ALA A 279 23.08 -7.08 -13.19
C ALA A 279 24.58 -7.23 -12.94
N ALA A 280 25.42 -6.41 -13.58
CA ALA A 280 26.86 -6.43 -13.36
C ALA A 280 27.25 -6.00 -11.93
N ALA A 281 26.59 -4.97 -11.39
CA ALA A 281 26.80 -4.55 -10.00
C ALA A 281 26.28 -5.60 -9.00
N THR A 282 25.15 -6.24 -9.29
CA THR A 282 24.54 -7.28 -8.46
C THR A 282 25.39 -8.55 -8.44
N ALA A 283 25.91 -9.02 -9.58
CA ALA A 283 26.82 -10.16 -9.62
C ALA A 283 28.13 -9.90 -8.85
N GLN A 284 28.66 -8.68 -8.91
CA GLN A 284 29.83 -8.29 -8.11
C GLN A 284 29.50 -8.20 -6.61
N LEU A 285 28.30 -7.73 -6.24
CA LEU A 285 27.84 -7.72 -4.85
C LEU A 285 27.61 -9.13 -4.29
N ILE A 286 27.01 -10.03 -5.07
CA ILE A 286 26.78 -11.43 -4.69
C ILE A 286 28.12 -12.14 -4.44
N SER A 287 29.07 -12.04 -5.37
CA SER A 287 30.40 -12.64 -5.18
C SER A 287 31.17 -12.07 -3.98
N PHE A 288 30.95 -10.79 -3.65
CA PHE A 288 31.50 -10.16 -2.45
C PHE A 288 30.81 -10.66 -1.17
N GLU A 289 29.50 -10.83 -1.19
CA GLU A 289 28.71 -11.38 -0.09
C GLU A 289 29.07 -12.83 0.22
N GLU A 290 29.24 -13.66 -0.81
CA GLU A 290 29.72 -15.04 -0.67
C GLU A 290 31.08 -15.11 0.02
N GLN A 291 32.01 -14.23 -0.37
CA GLN A 291 33.33 -14.15 0.25
C GLN A 291 33.25 -13.69 1.72
N MET A 292 32.44 -12.67 2.01
CA MET A 292 32.24 -12.19 3.39
C MET A 292 31.57 -13.22 4.29
N GLN A 293 30.61 -13.99 3.78
CA GLN A 293 29.96 -15.07 4.53
C GLN A 293 30.94 -16.21 4.83
N LYS A 294 31.81 -16.53 3.88
CA LYS A 294 32.89 -17.50 4.06
C LYS A 294 33.84 -17.06 5.16
N ASP A 295 34.30 -15.81 5.12
CA ASP A 295 35.22 -15.26 6.12
C ASP A 295 34.56 -15.17 7.51
N ARG A 296 33.27 -14.79 7.58
CA ARG A 296 32.51 -14.71 8.84
C ARG A 296 32.25 -16.08 9.47
N LYS A 297 32.00 -17.12 8.68
CA LYS A 297 31.89 -18.51 9.18
C LYS A 297 33.20 -18.97 9.82
N VAL A 298 34.35 -18.61 9.23
CA VAL A 298 35.67 -18.91 9.80
C VAL A 298 35.87 -18.18 11.13
N ILE A 299 35.47 -16.90 11.22
CA ILE A 299 35.57 -16.12 12.46
C ILE A 299 34.67 -16.71 13.55
N ARG A 300 33.38 -16.94 13.27
CA ARG A 300 32.43 -17.49 14.25
C ARG A 300 32.81 -18.91 14.70
N GLY A 301 33.24 -19.76 13.78
CA GLY A 301 33.75 -21.09 14.13
C GLY A 301 34.97 -21.01 15.07
N SER A 302 35.85 -20.02 14.85
CA SER A 302 36.98 -19.79 15.75
C SER A 302 36.57 -19.26 17.13
N GLU A 303 35.53 -18.43 17.23
CA GLU A 303 35.00 -17.90 18.50
C GLU A 303 34.29 -18.97 19.32
N GLU A 304 33.48 -19.83 18.68
CA GLU A 304 32.82 -20.97 19.34
C GLU A 304 33.83 -22.00 19.83
N ASP A 305 34.88 -22.27 19.05
CA ASP A 305 35.95 -23.17 19.47
C ASP A 305 36.82 -22.52 20.57
N GLN A 306 37.10 -21.21 20.52
CA GLN A 306 37.77 -20.50 21.61
C GLN A 306 36.98 -20.58 22.93
N MET A 307 35.65 -20.44 22.88
CA MET A 307 34.80 -20.62 24.07
C MET A 307 34.84 -22.05 24.61
N LYS A 308 34.91 -23.08 23.77
CA LYS A 308 35.06 -24.49 24.21
C LYS A 308 36.41 -24.77 24.86
N TRP A 309 37.48 -24.15 24.36
CA TRP A 309 38.84 -24.35 24.87
C TRP A 309 39.16 -23.55 26.13
N PHE A 310 38.40 -22.50 26.43
CA PHE A 310 38.52 -21.72 27.66
C PHE A 310 38.23 -22.54 28.94
N TRP A 311 37.56 -23.69 28.80
CA TRP A 311 37.20 -24.58 29.91
C TRP A 311 38.12 -25.80 30.10
N VAL A 312 39.21 -25.96 29.31
CA VAL A 312 40.13 -27.11 29.40
C VAL A 312 41.54 -26.65 29.84
N PRO A 313 41.96 -26.88 31.11
CA PRO A 313 43.09 -26.15 31.70
C PRO A 313 44.50 -26.49 31.21
N PHE A 314 44.72 -27.49 30.34
CA PHE A 314 46.08 -28.05 30.17
C PHE A 314 46.60 -28.23 28.73
N TRP A 315 45.79 -27.98 27.69
CA TRP A 315 46.20 -28.20 26.28
C TRP A 315 46.04 -26.96 25.37
N GLY A 316 45.81 -25.78 25.95
CA GLY A 316 45.27 -24.61 25.24
C GLY A 316 46.25 -23.69 24.51
N TRP A 317 47.57 -23.85 24.60
CA TRP A 317 48.48 -22.79 24.11
C TRP A 317 48.86 -22.89 22.63
N ASN A 318 49.16 -24.08 22.10
CA ASN A 318 49.60 -24.21 20.69
C ASN A 318 48.44 -24.08 19.68
N ASN A 319 47.22 -24.53 20.02
CA ASN A 319 46.06 -24.41 19.14
C ASN A 319 45.46 -22.99 19.13
N SER A 320 45.60 -22.25 20.23
CA SER A 320 45.25 -20.83 20.33
C SER A 320 46.02 -19.97 19.31
N ILE A 321 47.31 -20.24 19.13
CA ILE A 321 48.18 -19.50 18.19
C ILE A 321 47.82 -19.77 16.73
N GLN A 322 47.43 -21.00 16.37
CA GLN A 322 46.99 -21.30 15.00
C GLN A 322 45.61 -20.68 14.67
N MET A 323 44.70 -20.66 15.64
CA MET A 323 43.38 -20.04 15.48
C MET A 323 43.49 -18.51 15.37
N SER A 324 44.31 -17.86 16.20
CA SER A 324 44.57 -16.42 16.10
C SER A 324 45.09 -16.04 14.70
N LYS A 325 45.98 -16.83 14.10
CA LYS A 325 46.49 -16.56 12.74
C LYS A 325 45.41 -16.64 11.67
N LYS A 326 44.53 -17.65 11.72
CA LYS A 326 43.41 -17.78 10.76
C LYS A 326 42.39 -16.65 10.91
N THR A 327 42.07 -16.25 12.14
CA THR A 327 41.16 -15.13 12.41
C THR A 327 41.79 -13.80 12.00
N GLU A 328 43.10 -13.63 12.19
CA GLU A 328 43.86 -12.45 11.75
C GLU A 328 43.95 -12.36 10.22
N GLU A 329 44.18 -13.48 9.52
CA GLU A 329 44.17 -13.53 8.05
C GLU A 329 42.78 -13.25 7.47
N ALA A 330 41.72 -13.80 8.06
CA ALA A 330 40.34 -13.50 7.67
C ALA A 330 39.99 -12.03 7.92
N THR A 331 40.43 -11.45 9.03
CA THR A 331 40.24 -10.03 9.37
C THR A 331 41.01 -9.13 8.41
N LYS A 332 42.26 -9.46 8.08
CA LYS A 332 43.07 -8.73 7.08
C LYS A 332 42.46 -8.81 5.69
N THR A 333 41.93 -9.98 5.31
CA THR A 333 41.24 -10.17 4.03
C THR A 333 39.96 -9.34 3.98
N PHE A 334 39.18 -9.33 5.07
CA PHE A 334 38.00 -8.50 5.24
C PHE A 334 38.33 -7.01 5.12
N GLU A 335 39.37 -6.53 5.81
CA GLU A 335 39.78 -5.12 5.75
C GLU A 335 40.34 -4.71 4.39
N ALA A 336 41.13 -5.55 3.73
CA ALA A 336 41.63 -5.30 2.38
C ALA A 336 40.48 -5.22 1.36
N THR A 337 39.50 -6.10 1.52
CA THR A 337 38.29 -6.19 0.69
C THR A 337 37.39 -4.97 0.91
N ARG A 338 37.23 -4.52 2.17
CA ARG A 338 36.61 -3.25 2.55
C ARG A 338 37.35 -2.04 1.99
N LYS A 339 38.69 -2.02 2.03
CA LYS A 339 39.53 -0.92 1.54
C LYS A 339 39.51 -0.80 0.02
N LYS A 340 39.48 -1.92 -0.71
CA LYS A 340 39.22 -1.95 -2.17
C LYS A 340 37.85 -1.37 -2.52
N LEU A 341 36.85 -1.59 -1.66
CA LEU A 341 35.51 -1.00 -1.80
C LEU A 341 35.51 0.52 -1.56
N ILE A 342 36.27 0.99 -0.57
CA ILE A 342 36.44 2.43 -0.24
C ILE A 342 37.22 3.17 -1.32
N GLY A 343 38.22 2.55 -1.95
CA GLY A 343 39.06 3.17 -2.98
C GLY A 343 38.39 3.41 -4.35
N ARG A 344 37.19 2.86 -4.60
CA ARG A 344 36.54 2.88 -5.94
C ARG A 344 35.51 4.00 -6.17
N GLY A 345 35.49 5.04 -5.34
CA GLY A 345 34.78 6.31 -5.63
C GLY A 345 33.41 6.50 -4.95
N GLY A 346 33.06 7.77 -4.67
CA GLY A 346 32.03 8.17 -3.70
C GLY A 346 30.56 7.76 -3.94
N LYS A 347 30.20 7.18 -5.09
CA LYS A 347 28.83 6.65 -5.31
C LYS A 347 28.63 5.26 -4.69
N THR A 348 29.65 4.40 -4.75
CA THR A 348 29.66 3.09 -4.08
C THR A 348 29.70 3.26 -2.57
N MET A 349 30.32 4.31 -2.05
CA MET A 349 30.39 4.60 -0.61
C MET A 349 29.01 4.90 0.02
N GLN A 350 28.11 5.58 -0.70
CA GLN A 350 26.73 5.80 -0.23
C GLN A 350 25.93 4.50 -0.24
N VAL A 351 26.10 3.67 -1.27
CA VAL A 351 25.45 2.36 -1.37
C VAL A 351 25.97 1.40 -0.29
N THR A 352 27.28 1.35 -0.03
CA THR A 352 27.87 0.53 1.04
C THR A 352 27.42 1.00 2.42
N ARG A 353 27.38 2.31 2.69
CA ARG A 353 26.83 2.83 3.94
C ARG A 353 25.36 2.48 4.10
N LEU A 354 24.58 2.63 3.03
CA LEU A 354 23.16 2.27 3.02
C LEU A 354 22.97 0.76 3.25
N ILE A 355 23.75 -0.10 2.61
CA ILE A 355 23.72 -1.56 2.80
C ILE A 355 24.15 -1.94 4.22
N SER A 356 25.15 -1.24 4.80
CA SER A 356 25.58 -1.49 6.18
C SER A 356 24.54 -1.09 7.24
N ILE A 357 23.59 -0.20 6.89
CA ILE A 357 22.46 0.20 7.75
C ILE A 357 21.24 -0.70 7.46
N LEU A 358 20.97 -1.00 6.20
CA LEU A 358 19.83 -1.82 5.78
C LEU A 358 19.99 -3.27 6.23
N ARG A 359 21.20 -3.84 6.24
CA ARG A 359 21.38 -5.26 6.57
C ARG A 359 21.07 -5.58 8.05
N PRO A 360 21.51 -4.80 9.06
CA PRO A 360 21.05 -4.94 10.44
C PRO A 360 19.54 -4.72 10.58
N LEU A 361 18.98 -3.76 9.82
CA LEU A 361 17.56 -3.45 9.85
C LEU A 361 16.71 -4.60 9.29
N CYS A 362 17.12 -5.22 8.17
CA CYS A 362 16.47 -6.41 7.62
C CYS A 362 16.52 -7.57 8.61
N PHE A 363 17.65 -7.77 9.31
CA PHE A 363 17.73 -8.81 10.34
C PHE A 363 16.81 -8.53 11.54
N GLN A 364 16.67 -7.26 11.94
CA GLN A 364 15.69 -6.85 12.95
C GLN A 364 14.26 -7.08 12.48
N PHE A 365 13.96 -6.83 11.20
CA PHE A 365 12.64 -7.12 10.63
C PHE A 365 12.36 -8.62 10.53
N ASP A 366 13.33 -9.46 10.16
CA ASP A 366 13.13 -10.91 10.12
C ASP A 366 12.83 -11.49 11.51
N ASP A 367 13.55 -11.04 12.54
CA ASP A 367 13.29 -11.39 13.94
C ASP A 367 11.92 -10.86 14.41
N LEU A 368 11.56 -9.63 14.03
CA LEU A 368 10.27 -9.03 14.36
C LEU A 368 9.11 -9.75 13.67
N ILE A 369 9.26 -10.11 12.39
CA ILE A 369 8.26 -10.87 11.62
C ILE A 369 8.03 -12.24 12.26
N GLY A 370 9.10 -12.93 12.69
CA GLY A 370 9.00 -14.18 13.45
C GLY A 370 8.19 -14.00 14.74
N LYS A 371 8.51 -12.97 15.53
CA LYS A 371 7.78 -12.65 16.77
C LYS A 371 6.32 -12.25 16.53
N MET A 372 6.04 -11.48 15.48
CA MET A 372 4.69 -11.12 15.07
C MET A 372 3.88 -12.36 14.66
N GLY A 373 4.50 -13.31 13.94
CA GLY A 373 3.87 -14.59 13.59
C GLY A 373 3.49 -15.42 14.84
N THR A 374 4.38 -15.47 15.83
CA THR A 374 4.08 -16.11 17.12
C THR A 374 2.96 -15.37 17.87
N ALA A 375 2.97 -14.04 17.88
CA ALA A 375 1.94 -13.24 18.52
C ALA A 375 0.56 -13.40 17.86
N ILE A 376 0.49 -13.42 16.53
CA ILE A 376 -0.75 -13.66 15.77
C ILE A 376 -1.31 -15.04 16.09
N THR A 377 -0.46 -16.07 16.14
CA THR A 377 -0.87 -17.42 16.53
C THR A 377 -1.50 -17.43 17.93
N ALA A 378 -0.83 -16.80 18.91
CA ALA A 378 -1.33 -16.71 20.28
C ALA A 378 -2.65 -15.92 20.38
N LEU A 379 -2.79 -14.83 19.61
CA LEU A 379 -4.03 -14.05 19.55
C LEU A 379 -5.19 -14.86 18.95
N ASN A 380 -4.94 -15.61 17.88
CA ASN A 380 -5.95 -16.47 17.26
C ASN A 380 -6.41 -17.61 18.19
N GLU A 381 -5.49 -18.21 18.93
CA GLU A 381 -5.84 -19.19 19.97
C GLU A 381 -6.70 -18.56 21.08
N THR A 382 -6.39 -17.32 21.47
CA THR A 382 -7.15 -16.55 22.44
C THR A 382 -8.56 -16.23 21.94
N VAL A 383 -8.72 -15.83 20.67
CA VAL A 383 -10.02 -15.58 20.04
C VAL A 383 -10.86 -16.85 20.03
N ARG A 384 -10.31 -17.98 19.60
CA ARG A 384 -11.01 -19.29 19.63
C ARG A 384 -11.46 -19.68 21.03
N LEU A 385 -10.66 -19.39 22.04
CA LEU A 385 -11.00 -19.64 23.43
C LEU A 385 -12.20 -18.76 23.86
N PHE A 386 -12.24 -17.49 23.48
CA PHE A 386 -13.38 -16.62 23.75
C PHE A 386 -14.64 -17.02 23.00
N ASP A 387 -14.54 -17.46 21.74
CA ASP A 387 -15.69 -17.97 20.98
C ASP A 387 -16.29 -19.23 21.62
N SER A 388 -15.42 -20.15 22.05
CA SER A 388 -15.82 -21.34 22.81
C SER A 388 -16.51 -20.96 24.13
N GLN A 389 -15.98 -19.96 24.84
CA GLN A 389 -16.63 -19.43 26.05
C GLN A 389 -17.99 -18.79 25.76
N ALA A 390 -18.12 -17.99 24.69
CA ALA A 390 -19.38 -17.38 24.27
C ALA A 390 -20.46 -18.42 23.98
N SER A 391 -20.09 -19.52 23.32
CA SER A 391 -20.98 -20.65 23.07
C SER A 391 -21.42 -21.35 24.37
N ASN A 392 -20.48 -21.55 25.31
CA ASN A 392 -20.78 -22.12 26.62
C ASN A 392 -21.73 -21.21 27.43
N TYR A 393 -21.52 -19.89 27.42
CA TYR A 393 -22.42 -18.93 28.07
C TYR A 393 -23.82 -18.97 27.47
N SER A 394 -23.92 -18.99 26.14
CA SER A 394 -25.19 -19.08 25.44
C SER A 394 -25.96 -20.35 25.84
N SER A 395 -25.25 -21.47 25.96
CA SER A 395 -25.83 -22.75 26.41
C SER A 395 -26.32 -22.69 27.86
N ILE A 396 -25.58 -22.01 28.75
CA ILE A 396 -25.99 -21.80 30.14
C ILE A 396 -27.22 -20.89 30.21
N ILE A 397 -27.26 -19.79 29.44
CA ILE A 397 -28.39 -18.85 29.39
C ILE A 397 -29.66 -19.57 28.93
N ILE A 398 -29.61 -20.32 27.83
CA ILE A 398 -30.74 -21.12 27.34
C ILE A 398 -31.21 -22.12 28.40
N SER A 399 -30.27 -22.74 29.13
CA SER A 399 -30.61 -23.67 30.20
C SER A 399 -31.32 -22.97 31.36
N LEU A 400 -30.84 -21.80 31.79
CA LEU A 400 -31.45 -20.98 32.84
C LEU A 400 -32.84 -20.45 32.43
N GLU A 401 -33.02 -20.04 31.18
CA GLU A 401 -34.32 -19.62 30.65
C GLU A 401 -35.34 -20.76 30.65
N ARG A 402 -34.91 -21.97 30.28
CA ARG A 402 -35.76 -23.18 30.35
C ARG A 402 -36.15 -23.52 31.79
N MET A 403 -35.27 -23.30 32.76
CA MET A 403 -35.60 -23.49 34.18
C MET A 403 -36.68 -22.50 34.66
N LYS A 404 -36.70 -21.28 34.12
CA LYS A 404 -37.69 -20.24 34.47
C LYS A 404 -39.11 -20.58 34.04
N LEU A 405 -39.29 -21.46 33.04
CA LEU A 405 -40.59 -21.85 32.51
C LEU A 405 -41.33 -22.89 33.38
N GLY A 406 -40.72 -23.34 34.48
CA GLY A 406 -41.31 -24.30 35.42
C GLY A 406 -41.28 -25.73 34.90
N VAL A 407 -41.07 -26.69 35.81
CA VAL A 407 -41.06 -28.13 35.51
C VAL A 407 -41.84 -28.86 36.60
N ASP A 408 -42.48 -29.98 36.24
CA ASP A 408 -43.28 -30.82 37.13
C ASP A 408 -42.50 -31.23 38.39
N SER A 409 -43.18 -31.27 39.54
CA SER A 409 -42.59 -31.18 40.89
C SER A 409 -41.78 -32.41 41.34
N ARG A 410 -41.63 -33.43 40.49
CA ARG A 410 -41.03 -34.73 40.82
C ARG A 410 -39.51 -34.81 40.59
N ASP A 411 -38.92 -33.81 39.93
CA ASP A 411 -37.48 -33.77 39.60
C ASP A 411 -36.69 -32.67 40.34
N PHE A 412 -37.28 -32.07 41.37
CA PHE A 412 -36.77 -30.83 41.97
C PHE A 412 -35.44 -31.03 42.73
N ASP A 413 -35.38 -32.02 43.63
CA ASP A 413 -34.24 -32.17 44.56
C ASP A 413 -32.93 -32.65 43.87
N LEU A 414 -33.04 -33.51 42.86
CA LEU A 414 -31.89 -33.97 42.06
C LEU A 414 -31.38 -32.90 41.10
N ARG A 415 -32.22 -31.95 40.70
CA ARG A 415 -31.84 -30.80 39.87
C ARG A 415 -31.19 -29.71 40.70
N ASP A 416 -31.71 -29.42 41.89
CA ASP A 416 -31.22 -28.35 42.75
C ASP A 416 -29.73 -28.56 43.09
N MET A 417 -29.36 -29.77 43.52
CA MET A 417 -27.95 -30.10 43.80
C MET A 417 -27.03 -30.05 42.57
N ASN A 418 -27.51 -30.45 41.38
CA ASN A 418 -26.71 -30.43 40.16
C ASN A 418 -26.53 -29.02 39.59
N ILE A 419 -27.56 -28.17 39.72
CA ILE A 419 -27.53 -26.78 39.29
C ILE A 419 -26.65 -25.96 40.24
N GLU A 420 -26.81 -26.12 41.55
CA GLU A 420 -26.02 -25.39 42.54
C GLU A 420 -24.53 -25.74 42.45
N SER A 421 -24.20 -27.04 42.34
CA SER A 421 -22.82 -27.49 42.13
C SER A 421 -22.22 -27.06 40.79
N GLY A 422 -23.03 -27.00 39.73
CA GLY A 422 -22.61 -26.54 38.40
C GLY A 422 -22.30 -25.04 38.39
N ILE A 423 -23.19 -24.23 38.95
CA ILE A 423 -23.03 -22.77 39.05
C ILE A 423 -21.84 -22.43 39.94
N HIS A 424 -21.68 -23.10 41.10
CA HIS A 424 -20.57 -22.83 42.00
C HIS A 424 -19.21 -23.09 41.33
N ARG A 425 -19.06 -24.22 40.63
CA ARG A 425 -17.82 -24.55 39.88
C ARG A 425 -17.55 -23.57 38.73
N ALA A 426 -18.60 -23.10 38.06
CA ALA A 426 -18.45 -22.09 37.01
C ALA A 426 -17.97 -20.75 37.59
N VAL A 427 -18.59 -20.28 38.68
CA VAL A 427 -18.18 -19.04 39.39
C VAL A 427 -16.74 -19.13 39.89
N GLU A 428 -16.34 -20.26 40.48
CA GLU A 428 -14.96 -20.48 40.93
C GLU A 428 -13.97 -20.41 39.75
N SER A 429 -14.32 -21.02 38.61
CA SER A 429 -13.49 -21.01 37.41
C SER A 429 -13.35 -19.61 36.81
N PHE A 430 -14.43 -18.83 36.72
CA PHE A 430 -14.36 -17.44 36.25
C PHE A 430 -13.57 -16.53 37.17
N THR A 431 -13.64 -16.78 38.48
CA THR A 431 -12.82 -16.06 39.47
C THR A 431 -11.32 -16.32 39.24
N LYS A 432 -10.93 -17.55 38.91
CA LYS A 432 -9.54 -17.89 38.56
C LYS A 432 -9.08 -17.21 37.26
N VAL A 433 -9.92 -17.22 36.22
CA VAL A 433 -9.62 -16.56 34.93
C VAL A 433 -9.46 -15.05 35.11
N LYS A 434 -10.37 -14.41 35.86
CA LYS A 434 -10.29 -12.98 36.18
C LYS A 434 -8.96 -12.62 36.86
N LYS A 435 -8.56 -13.41 37.87
CA LYS A 435 -7.30 -13.18 38.59
C LYS A 435 -6.07 -13.28 37.66
N LEU A 436 -6.03 -14.29 36.79
CA LEU A 436 -4.95 -14.46 35.81
C LEU A 436 -4.90 -13.29 34.81
N ALA A 437 -6.05 -12.81 34.34
CA ALA A 437 -6.12 -11.66 33.45
C ALA A 437 -5.62 -10.37 34.13
N GLU A 438 -5.98 -10.14 35.39
CA GLU A 438 -5.49 -9.01 36.18
C GLU A 438 -3.97 -9.09 36.44
N GLU A 439 -3.43 -10.29 36.68
CA GLU A 439 -1.99 -10.51 36.81
C GLU A 439 -1.25 -10.25 35.49
N PHE A 440 -1.79 -10.73 34.37
CA PHE A 440 -1.25 -10.45 33.03
C PHE A 440 -1.25 -8.94 32.72
N GLN A 441 -2.33 -8.23 33.04
CA GLN A 441 -2.41 -6.78 32.84
C GLN A 441 -1.32 -6.03 33.63
N LYS A 442 -1.07 -6.45 34.88
CA LYS A 442 -0.03 -5.85 35.73
C LYS A 442 1.38 -6.10 35.20
N THR A 443 1.68 -7.31 34.72
CA THR A 443 3.01 -7.65 34.19
C THR A 443 3.27 -7.00 32.82
N ALA A 444 2.25 -6.90 31.97
CA ALA A 444 2.36 -6.24 30.67
C ALA A 444 2.64 -4.73 30.79
N LEU A 445 2.06 -4.05 31.78
CA LEU A 445 2.29 -2.61 32.02
C LEU A 445 3.72 -2.29 32.51
N LEU A 446 4.34 -3.19 33.28
CA LEU A 446 5.71 -3.00 33.78
C LEU A 446 6.78 -3.09 32.69
N THR A 447 6.48 -3.76 31.56
CA THR A 447 7.45 -3.96 30.49
C THR A 447 7.55 -2.74 29.55
N ILE A 448 6.52 -1.88 29.54
CA ILE A 448 6.43 -0.71 28.64
C ILE A 448 7.07 0.55 29.27
N GLN A 449 7.11 0.66 30.60
CA GLN A 449 7.65 1.84 31.28
C GLN A 449 9.19 1.85 31.51
N GLY A 450 9.90 0.75 31.21
CA GLY A 450 11.35 0.65 31.41
C GLY A 450 12.23 1.10 30.23
N GLY A 451 11.65 1.68 29.18
CA GLY A 451 12.34 1.98 27.92
C GLY A 451 12.91 3.39 27.77
N ASP A 452 12.76 4.27 28.77
CA ASP A 452 13.30 5.62 28.74
C ASP A 452 14.49 5.77 29.71
N GLY A 453 15.66 5.98 29.11
CA GLY A 453 16.72 6.77 29.73
C GLY A 453 17.85 5.99 30.41
N ASP A 454 18.72 5.35 29.62
CA ASP A 454 20.15 5.46 29.92
C ASP A 454 20.93 5.83 28.65
N LYS A 455 21.61 6.97 28.77
CA LYS A 455 22.42 7.59 27.72
C LYS A 455 23.71 6.80 27.51
N LEU A 456 24.06 6.56 26.24
CA LEU A 456 25.44 6.55 25.74
C LEU A 456 25.47 7.08 24.31
#